data_AF-A0A944T1M9-F1
#
_entry.id   AF-A0A944T1M9-F1
#
_cell.length_a   1.000
_cell.length_b   1.000
_cell.length_c   1.000
_cell.angle_alpha   90.00
_cell.angle_beta   90.00
_cell.angle_gamma   90.00
#
_symmetry.space_group_name_H-M   'P 1'
#
loop_
_entity.id
_entity.type
_entity.pdbx_description
1 polymer ?
#
loop_
_entity_poly.entity_id
_entity_poly.type
_entity_poly.pdbx_seq_one_letter_code
_entity_poly.pdbx_strand_id
1 'polypeptide(L)'
;MALLPKDDKDRKYMLMGLRIIGDFGATIAVPIVLFVLIGQWLEGKYGYAPWFTVLGFILAALLSGKLIYKKAKQYGKEYEQLDKEK
;
A
#
# COMPACT_ATOMS: atom_id res chain seq x y z
N MET A 1 18.08 -0.94 -26.44
CA MET A 1 16.91 -0.76 -25.55
C MET A 1 17.20 0.38 -24.59
N ALA A 2 16.71 1.58 -24.86
CA ALA A 2 16.82 2.68 -23.90
C ALA A 2 15.73 2.48 -22.82
N LEU A 3 16.12 1.90 -21.68
CA LEU A 3 15.26 1.73 -20.50
C LEU A 3 14.94 3.06 -19.80
N LEU A 4 15.54 4.16 -20.25
CA LEU A 4 15.36 5.49 -19.68
C LEU A 4 14.55 6.38 -20.65
N PRO A 5 13.47 7.01 -20.17
CA PRO A 5 12.69 7.92 -20.99
C PRO A 5 13.54 9.11 -21.43
N LYS A 6 13.42 9.49 -22.71
CA LYS A 6 14.06 10.69 -23.26
C LYS A 6 13.22 11.96 -23.03
N ASP A 7 11.93 11.81 -22.78
CA ASP A 7 10.97 12.90 -22.54
C ASP A 7 10.75 13.13 -21.04
N ASP A 8 10.68 14.41 -20.62
CA ASP A 8 10.45 14.80 -19.24
C ASP A 8 9.09 14.32 -18.70
N LYS A 9 8.07 14.21 -19.57
CA LYS A 9 6.74 13.69 -19.19
C LYS A 9 6.79 12.21 -18.84
N ASP A 10 7.41 11.39 -19.69
CA ASP A 10 7.55 9.96 -19.45
C ASP A 10 8.33 9.68 -18.16
N ARG A 11 9.35 10.51 -17.86
CA ARG A 11 10.08 10.43 -16.59
C ARG A 11 9.19 10.73 -15.39
N LYS A 12 8.34 11.77 -15.46
CA LYS A 12 7.38 12.08 -14.38
C LYS A 12 6.38 10.94 -14.17
N TYR A 13 5.83 10.36 -15.23
CA TYR A 13 4.93 9.21 -15.12
C TYR A 13 5.62 7.98 -14.54
N MET A 14 6.86 7.68 -14.96
CA MET A 14 7.62 6.55 -14.42
C MET A 14 7.92 6.72 -12.92
N LEU A 15 8.33 7.93 -12.50
CA LEU A 15 8.55 8.24 -11.08
C LEU A 15 7.26 8.16 -10.26
N MET A 16 6.14 8.65 -10.80
CA MET A 16 4.83 8.53 -10.18
C MET A 16 4.41 7.07 -10.04
N GLY A 17 4.58 6.25 -11.08
CA GLY A 17 4.31 4.82 -11.03
C GLY A 17 5.12 4.11 -9.96
N LEU A 18 6.42 4.41 -9.86
CA LEU A 18 7.28 3.85 -8.82
C LEU A 18 6.81 4.26 -7.42
N ARG A 19 6.43 5.53 -7.24
CA ARG A 19 5.88 6.04 -5.99
C ARG A 19 4.58 5.33 -5.61
N ILE A 20 3.67 5.12 -6.56
CA ILE A 20 2.42 4.38 -6.36
C ILE A 20 2.74 2.97 -5.86
N ILE A 21 3.61 2.24 -6.55
CA ILE A 21 3.95 0.86 -6.17
C ILE A 21 4.49 0.82 -4.74
N GLY A 22 5.44 1.71 -4.40
CA GLY A 22 6.01 1.80 -3.06
C GLY A 22 4.98 2.16 -2.00
N ASP A 23 4.13 3.15 -2.28
CA ASP A 23 3.10 3.61 -1.35
C ASP A 23 2.04 2.56 -1.07
N PHE A 24 1.51 1.90 -2.10
CA PHE A 24 0.50 0.86 -1.95
C PHE A 24 1.11 -0.37 -1.27
N GLY A 25 2.32 -0.77 -1.66
CA GLY A 25 3.04 -1.87 -1.02
C GLY A 25 3.24 -1.63 0.48
N ALA A 26 3.75 -0.46 0.85
CA ALA A 26 3.92 -0.08 2.26
C ALA A 26 2.58 -0.01 3.01
N THR A 27 1.54 0.56 2.38
CA THR A 27 0.20 0.69 2.98
C THR A 27 -0.43 -0.67 3.30
N ILE A 28 -0.09 -1.71 2.54
CA ILE A 28 -0.57 -3.09 2.76
C ILE A 28 0.32 -3.83 3.75
N ALA A 29 1.64 -3.79 3.54
CA ALA A 29 2.59 -4.58 4.31
C ALA A 29 2.64 -4.13 5.78
N VAL A 30 2.65 -2.82 6.04
CA VAL A 30 2.81 -2.28 7.40
C VAL A 30 1.69 -2.72 8.34
N PRO A 31 0.39 -2.55 8.01
CA PRO A 31 -0.68 -3.01 8.87
C PRO A 31 -0.66 -4.52 9.07
N ILE A 32 -0.46 -5.30 7.99
CA ILE A 32 -0.49 -6.77 8.06
C ILE A 32 0.59 -7.26 9.02
N VAL A 33 1.84 -6.80 8.84
CA VAL A 33 2.95 -7.22 9.70
C VAL A 33 2.70 -6.81 11.16
N LEU A 34 2.26 -5.57 11.41
CA LEU A 34 1.99 -5.10 12.76
C LEU A 34 0.89 -5.91 13.46
N PHE A 35 -0.26 -6.10 12.81
CA PHE A 35 -1.39 -6.81 13.42
C PHE A 35 -1.12 -8.32 13.58
N VAL A 36 -0.43 -8.95 12.63
CA VAL A 36 -0.04 -10.36 12.74
C VAL A 36 0.95 -10.56 13.87
N LEU A 37 1.97 -9.71 14.00
CA LEU A 37 2.95 -9.83 15.11
C LEU A 37 2.27 -9.62 16.47
N ILE A 38 1.35 -8.66 16.58
CA ILE A 38 0.56 -8.46 17.80
C ILE A 38 -0.32 -9.68 18.08
N GLY A 39 -0.95 -10.25 17.04
CA GLY A 39 -1.78 -11.46 17.16
C GLY A 39 -0.98 -12.66 17.65
N GLN A 40 0.19 -12.92 17.08
CA GLN A 40 1.08 -14.00 17.48
C GLN A 40 1.60 -13.83 18.91
N TRP A 41 1.91 -12.60 19.31
CA TRP A 41 2.35 -12.31 20.67
C TRP A 41 1.22 -12.57 21.70
N LEU A 42 -0.02 -12.20 21.38
CA LEU A 42 -1.19 -12.50 22.20
C LEU A 42 -1.43 -14.02 22.28
N GLU A 43 -1.35 -14.73 21.16
CA GLU A 43 -1.50 -16.19 21.11
C GLU A 43 -0.48 -16.90 21.99
N GLY A 44 0.80 -16.52 21.90
CA GLY A 44 1.85 -17.09 22.74
C GLY A 44 1.62 -16.85 24.24
N LYS A 45 0.94 -15.77 24.61
CA LYS A 45 0.62 -15.46 26.01
C LYS A 45 -0.60 -16.20 26.54
N TYR A 46 -1.63 -16.37 25.72
CA TYR A 46 -2.92 -16.89 26.15
C TYR A 46 -3.15 -18.37 25.77
N GLY A 47 -2.27 -19.00 24.99
CA GLY A 47 -2.32 -20.43 24.65
C GLY A 47 -3.46 -20.82 23.73
N TYR A 48 -4.15 -19.85 23.11
CA TYR A 48 -5.23 -20.12 22.16
C TYR A 48 -4.68 -20.50 20.78
N ALA A 49 -5.46 -21.32 20.05
CA ALA A 49 -5.30 -21.54 18.60
C ALA A 49 -5.24 -20.21 17.83
N PRO A 50 -4.76 -20.15 16.56
CA PRO A 50 -4.32 -18.93 15.89
C PRO A 50 -5.42 -17.91 15.48
N TRP A 51 -6.38 -17.67 16.37
CA TRP A 51 -7.55 -16.82 16.18
C TRP A 51 -7.22 -15.33 16.27
N PHE A 52 -6.27 -14.92 17.12
CA PHE A 52 -5.89 -13.50 17.24
C PHE A 52 -5.12 -13.04 16.00
N THR A 53 -4.29 -13.92 15.43
CA THR A 53 -3.57 -13.71 14.18
C THR A 53 -4.55 -13.59 13.01
N VAL A 54 -5.55 -14.47 12.94
CA VAL A 54 -6.60 -14.39 11.89
C VAL A 54 -7.41 -13.10 12.02
N LEU A 55 -7.84 -12.73 13.24
CA LEU A 55 -8.55 -11.48 13.48
C LEU A 55 -7.67 -10.26 13.15
N GLY A 56 -6.40 -10.28 13.54
CA GLY A 56 -5.43 -9.25 13.22
C GLY A 56 -5.26 -9.08 11.71
N PHE A 57 -5.19 -10.18 10.96
CA PHE A 57 -5.12 -10.15 9.51
C PHE A 57 -6.38 -9.54 8.87
N ILE A 58 -7.58 -9.91 9.34
CA ILE A 58 -8.84 -9.35 8.85
C ILE A 58 -8.90 -7.84 9.12
N LEU A 59 -8.54 -7.40 10.33
CA LEU A 59 -8.49 -5.98 10.68
C LEU A 59 -7.46 -5.22 9.83
N ALA A 60 -6.29 -5.82 9.60
CA ALA A 60 -5.27 -5.26 8.72
C ALA A 60 -5.78 -5.11 7.28
N ALA A 61 -6.49 -6.11 6.76
CA ALA A 61 -7.06 -6.08 5.42
C ALA A 61 -8.12 -4.99 5.27
N LEU A 62 -9.02 -4.84 6.24
CA LEU A 62 -10.04 -3.78 6.24
C LEU A 62 -9.41 -2.39 6.32
N LEU A 63 -8.42 -2.21 7.21
CA LEU A 63 -7.71 -0.94 7.35
C LEU A 63 -6.96 -0.59 6.06
N SER A 64 -6.21 -1.55 5.51
CA SER A 64 -5.47 -1.38 4.26
C SER A 64 -6.42 -1.04 3.12
N GLY A 65 -7.54 -1.75 2.96
CA GLY A 65 -8.55 -1.47 1.93
C GLY A 65 -9.08 -0.04 1.99
N LYS A 66 -9.37 0.48 3.18
CA LYS A 66 -9.81 1.87 3.36
C LYS A 66 -8.72 2.88 2.96
N LEU A 67 -7.46 2.62 3.32
CA LEU A 67 -6.32 3.48 2.98
C LEU A 67 -6.01 3.47 1.48
N ILE A 68 -6.05 2.28 0.87
CA ILE A 68 -5.91 2.05 -0.57
C ILE A 68 -6.95 2.86 -1.35
N TYR A 69 -8.23 2.79 -0.95
CA TYR A 69 -9.30 3.54 -1.63
C TYR A 69 -9.03 5.06 -1.61
N LYS A 70 -8.61 5.59 -0.46
CA LYS A 70 -8.26 7.01 -0.33
C LYS A 70 -7.06 7.38 -1.21
N LYS A 71 -5.99 6.58 -1.19
CA LYS A 71 -4.78 6.80 -2.00
C LYS A 71 -5.05 6.66 -3.50
N ALA A 72 -5.85 5.69 -3.93
CA ALA A 72 -6.21 5.50 -5.33
C ALA A 72 -6.91 6.73 -5.90
N LYS A 73 -7.86 7.30 -5.16
CA LYS A 73 -8.54 8.54 -5.56
C LYS A 73 -7.58 9.74 -5.62
N GLN A 74 -6.59 9.80 -4.74
CA GLN A 74 -5.57 10.86 -4.74
C GLN A 74 -4.65 10.74 -5.97
N TYR A 75 -4.10 9.56 -6.23
CA TYR A 75 -3.23 9.32 -7.37
C TYR A 75 -3.95 9.47 -8.71
N GLY A 76 -5.24 9.12 -8.81
CA GLY A 76 -6.04 9.40 -9.99
C GLY A 76 -6.11 10.90 -10.32
N LYS A 77 -6.27 11.76 -9.30
CA LYS A 77 -6.26 13.22 -9.49
C LYS A 77 -4.89 13.75 -9.88
N GLU A 78 -3.81 13.22 -9.27
CA GLU A 78 -2.43 13.62 -9.59
C GLU A 78 -2.08 13.24 -11.03
N TYR A 79 -2.60 12.12 -11.53
CA TYR A 79 -2.44 11.68 -12.92
C TYR A 79 -3.16 12.61 -13.90
N GLU A 80 -4.42 12.98 -13.61
CA GLU A 80 -5.19 13.94 -14.41
C GLU A 80 -4.54 15.33 -14.43
N GLN A 81 -3.87 15.74 -13.34
CA GLN A 81 -3.16 17.02 -13.28
C GLN A 81 -1.92 17.00 -14.18
N LEU A 82 -1.13 15.93 -14.14
CA LEU A 82 0.03 15.76 -15.03
C LEU A 82 -0.35 15.76 -16.51
N ASP A 83 -1.53 15.22 -16.84
CA ASP A 83 -2.06 15.23 -18.21
C ASP A 83 -2.51 16.63 -18.67
N LYS A 84 -3.06 17.43 -17.74
CA LYS A 84 -3.53 18.81 -18.00
C LYS A 84 -2.44 19.87 -17.99
N GLU A 85 -1.31 19.63 -17.33
CA GLU A 85 -0.16 20.54 -17.21
C GLU A 85 0.66 20.60 -18.52
N LYS A 86 -0.05 20.84 -19.64
CA LYS A 86 0.42 20.69 -21.01
C LYS A 86 1.68 21.47 -21.31
#